data_AF-A0A6J2PZV6-F1
#
_entry.id   AF-A0A6J2PZV6-F1
#
_cell.length_a   1.000
_cell.length_b   1.000
_cell.length_c   1.000
_cell.angle_alpha   90.00
_cell.angle_beta   90.00
_cell.angle_gamma   90.00
#
_symmetry.space_group_name_H-M   'P 1'
#
loop_
_entity.id
_entity.type
_entity.pdbx_description
1 polymer ?
#
loop_
_entity_poly.entity_id
_entity_poly.type
_entity_poly.pdbx_seq_one_letter_code
_entity_poly.pdbx_strand_id
1 'polypeptide(L)'
;MTWTEAQSYCRRSQKIQDLVPAGGTAWIGLSRDSWKWSDGSDSTFRFWSAGEPNNYNGNNEACVTVDFSSGHGRWRDWNCDVKFAFICYYSPLPKQELKLFKLKVKTSSSADLDDPAVLENMLLTIKQKLKDQGLDENIQVNWKKQPDGKVFYKEKKTKEEEKTKEEEKTKDEL
;
A
#
# COMPACT_ATOMS: atom_id res chain seq x y z
N MET A 1 17.63 14.87 -16.78
CA MET A 1 18.01 13.74 -15.91
C MET A 1 17.54 12.45 -16.55
N THR A 2 18.24 11.34 -16.30
CA THR A 2 17.68 10.00 -16.60
C THR A 2 16.47 9.73 -15.71
N TRP A 3 15.67 8.72 -16.04
CA TRP A 3 14.48 8.41 -15.25
C TRP A 3 14.83 8.02 -13.81
N THR A 4 15.88 7.21 -13.61
CA THR A 4 16.34 6.76 -12.29
C THR A 4 16.86 7.92 -11.43
N GLU A 5 17.58 8.86 -12.05
CA GLU A 5 18.03 10.10 -11.41
C GLU A 5 16.84 10.95 -10.97
N ALA A 6 15.86 11.15 -11.87
CA ALA A 6 14.65 11.91 -11.60
C ALA A 6 13.82 11.30 -10.47
N GLN A 7 13.61 9.98 -10.48
CA GLN A 7 12.92 9.27 -9.40
C GLN A 7 13.63 9.48 -8.05
N SER A 8 14.96 9.32 -8.03
CA SER A 8 15.77 9.49 -6.83
C SER A 8 15.75 10.94 -6.33
N TYR A 9 15.66 11.91 -7.24
CA TYR A 9 15.49 13.32 -6.90
C TYR A 9 14.13 13.57 -6.26
N CYS A 10 13.03 13.17 -6.92
CA CYS A 10 11.67 13.37 -6.39
C CYS A 10 11.43 12.71 -5.02
N ARG A 11 12.09 11.58 -4.74
CA ARG A 11 12.02 10.94 -3.41
C ARG A 11 12.73 11.72 -2.31
N ARG A 12 13.75 12.50 -2.65
CA ARG A 12 14.55 13.29 -1.70
C ARG A 12 14.06 14.73 -1.57
N SER A 13 13.49 15.29 -2.64
CA SER A 13 13.03 16.68 -2.67
C SER A 13 11.51 16.78 -2.53
N GLN A 14 11.03 17.44 -1.47
CA GLN A 14 9.64 17.89 -1.35
C GLN A 14 9.34 19.16 -2.17
N LYS A 15 10.28 19.63 -2.97
CA LYS A 15 10.15 20.85 -3.76
C LYS A 15 9.73 20.51 -5.18
N ILE A 16 8.64 21.13 -5.65
CA ILE A 16 8.37 21.25 -7.08
C ILE A 16 9.38 22.27 -7.60
N GLN A 17 10.51 21.81 -8.12
CA GLN A 17 11.39 22.66 -8.90
C GLN A 17 11.47 22.12 -10.31
N ASP A 18 11.47 23.08 -11.23
CA ASP A 18 11.50 22.99 -12.69
C ASP A 18 10.12 22.83 -13.34
N LEU A 19 9.62 23.97 -13.83
CA LEU A 19 8.53 24.00 -14.79
C LEU A 19 9.00 23.29 -16.05
N VAL A 20 8.26 22.27 -16.49
CA VAL A 20 8.46 21.70 -17.83
C VAL A 20 8.23 22.83 -18.84
N PRO A 21 9.20 23.16 -19.70
CA PRO A 21 9.01 24.19 -20.72
C PRO A 21 7.76 23.91 -21.55
N ALA A 22 7.04 24.96 -21.97
CA ALA A 22 5.85 24.80 -22.80
C ALA A 22 6.19 23.99 -24.06
N GLY A 23 5.42 22.93 -24.32
CA GLY A 23 5.67 22.01 -25.44
C GLY A 23 6.78 20.97 -25.20
N GLY A 24 7.31 20.87 -23.97
CA GLY A 24 8.39 19.95 -23.62
C GLY A 24 7.95 18.51 -23.36
N THR A 25 8.94 17.64 -23.19
CA THR A 25 8.77 16.24 -22.77
C THR A 25 9.35 16.06 -21.37
N ALA A 26 8.63 15.34 -20.51
CA ALA A 26 9.06 15.12 -19.13
C ALA A 26 8.81 13.69 -18.67
N TRP A 27 9.71 13.16 -17.84
CA TRP A 27 9.52 11.90 -17.14
C TRP A 27 8.34 11.97 -16.16
N ILE A 28 7.55 10.91 -16.13
CA ILE A 28 6.55 10.63 -15.10
C ILE A 28 6.92 9.34 -14.35
N GLY A 29 6.31 9.13 -13.18
CA GLY A 29 6.66 8.02 -12.28
C GLY A 29 6.31 6.60 -12.77
N LEU A 30 5.73 6.44 -13.97
CA LEU A 30 5.35 5.12 -14.49
C LEU A 30 6.55 4.43 -15.16
N SER A 31 6.70 3.13 -14.91
CA SER A 31 7.72 2.28 -15.54
C SER A 31 7.18 0.91 -15.94
N ARG A 32 7.78 0.27 -16.94
CA ARG A 32 7.38 -1.01 -17.56
C ARG A 32 7.67 -2.22 -16.66
N ASP A 33 8.55 -2.09 -15.66
CA ASP A 33 8.75 -3.11 -14.61
C ASP A 33 7.47 -3.27 -13.77
N SER A 34 6.57 -4.13 -14.29
CA SER A 34 5.20 -4.37 -13.80
C SER A 34 4.17 -3.26 -14.03
N TRP A 35 4.43 -2.27 -14.89
CA TRP A 35 3.52 -1.12 -15.11
C TRP A 35 3.13 -0.41 -13.80
N LYS A 36 4.09 -0.23 -12.91
CA LYS A 36 3.91 0.34 -11.58
C LYS A 36 4.34 1.80 -11.52
N TRP A 37 3.62 2.57 -10.72
CA TRP A 37 4.00 3.93 -10.39
C TRP A 37 5.12 3.94 -9.33
N SER A 38 6.05 4.88 -9.45
CA SER A 38 7.18 5.05 -8.53
C SER A 38 6.78 5.45 -7.13
N ASP A 39 5.59 6.05 -7.00
CA ASP A 39 4.94 6.34 -5.73
C ASP A 39 4.29 5.09 -5.13
N GLY A 40 4.21 3.97 -5.86
CA GLY A 40 3.58 2.72 -5.44
C GLY A 40 2.06 2.78 -5.35
N SER A 41 1.41 3.69 -6.09
CA SER A 41 -0.04 3.69 -6.28
C SER A 41 -0.48 2.61 -7.28
N ASP A 42 -1.69 2.10 -7.10
CA ASP A 42 -2.29 1.05 -7.94
C ASP A 42 -3.16 1.62 -9.08
N SER A 43 -2.95 2.89 -9.45
CA SER A 43 -3.74 3.54 -10.50
C SER A 43 -3.61 2.82 -11.84
N THR A 44 -4.75 2.45 -12.42
CA THR A 44 -4.88 1.79 -13.73
C THR A 44 -5.05 2.78 -14.88
N PHE A 45 -5.14 4.09 -14.62
CA PHE A 45 -5.30 5.10 -15.65
C PHE A 45 -4.11 5.14 -16.60
N ARG A 46 -4.36 5.16 -17.90
CA ARG A 46 -3.33 5.22 -18.95
C ARG A 46 -3.74 6.23 -20.01
N PHE A 47 -2.80 7.06 -20.45
CA PHE A 47 -3.06 8.12 -21.44
C PHE A 47 -2.04 8.13 -22.58
N TRP A 48 -1.83 6.93 -23.14
CA TRP A 48 -0.91 6.69 -24.25
C TRP A 48 -1.22 7.52 -25.49
N SER A 49 -0.17 7.90 -26.20
CA SER A 49 -0.26 8.35 -27.59
C SER A 49 -0.71 7.17 -28.47
N ALA A 50 -1.24 7.48 -29.65
CA ALA A 50 -1.57 6.45 -30.63
C ALA A 50 -0.31 5.65 -31.00
N GLY A 51 -0.39 4.32 -30.89
CA GLY A 51 0.72 3.41 -31.17
C GLY A 51 1.64 3.13 -29.98
N GLU A 52 1.44 3.76 -28.83
CA GLU A 52 2.23 3.54 -27.61
C GLU A 52 1.51 2.62 -26.60
N PRO A 53 2.26 1.91 -25.73
CA PRO A 53 3.71 1.84 -25.67
C PRO A 53 4.29 0.85 -26.69
N ASN A 54 5.32 1.23 -27.44
CA ASN A 54 5.79 0.45 -28.60
C ASN A 54 7.13 -0.30 -28.38
N ASN A 55 7.88 0.00 -27.32
CA ASN A 55 9.24 -0.52 -27.12
C ASN A 55 10.10 -0.43 -28.39
N TYR A 56 10.22 0.78 -28.93
CA TYR A 56 10.79 1.03 -30.24
C TYR A 56 12.18 0.39 -30.39
N ASN A 57 12.36 -0.34 -31.49
CA ASN A 57 13.59 -1.07 -31.84
C ASN A 57 14.10 -2.07 -30.78
N GLY A 58 13.26 -2.50 -29.82
CA GLY A 58 13.69 -3.42 -28.76
C GLY A 58 14.67 -2.80 -27.77
N ASN A 59 14.75 -1.47 -27.70
CA ASN A 59 15.71 -0.71 -26.88
C ASN A 59 15.38 -0.67 -25.38
N ASN A 60 14.55 -1.60 -24.91
CA ASN A 60 14.09 -1.70 -23.53
C ASN A 60 13.53 -0.35 -23.02
N GLU A 61 12.56 0.19 -23.75
CA GLU A 61 11.86 1.42 -23.38
C GLU A 61 10.95 1.13 -22.18
N ALA A 62 11.56 1.18 -21.00
CA ALA A 62 10.94 0.81 -19.75
C ALA A 62 10.45 2.01 -18.95
N CYS A 63 10.64 3.23 -19.42
CA CYS A 63 10.31 4.45 -18.70
C CYS A 63 9.34 5.33 -19.48
N VAL A 64 8.46 6.04 -18.78
CA VAL A 64 7.34 6.75 -19.42
C VAL A 64 7.51 8.25 -19.33
N THR A 65 7.33 8.91 -20.47
CA THR A 65 7.26 10.37 -20.56
C THR A 65 5.84 10.83 -20.83
N VAL A 66 5.57 12.08 -20.43
CA VAL A 66 4.48 12.89 -20.97
C VAL A 66 5.05 13.82 -22.03
N ASP A 67 4.36 13.93 -23.17
CA ASP A 67 4.72 14.80 -24.27
C ASP A 67 3.69 15.92 -24.45
N PHE A 68 4.11 17.15 -24.18
CA PHE A 68 3.27 18.36 -24.31
C PHE A 68 3.39 19.04 -25.67
N SER A 69 4.25 18.57 -26.58
CA SER A 69 4.46 19.20 -27.90
C SER A 69 3.19 19.27 -28.76
N SER A 70 2.29 18.31 -28.59
CA SER A 70 0.97 18.25 -29.25
C SER A 70 -0.16 18.91 -28.44
N GLY A 71 0.15 19.54 -27.31
CA GLY A 71 -0.83 20.21 -26.43
C GLY A 71 -1.71 19.29 -25.58
N HIS A 72 -1.69 17.98 -25.82
CA HIS A 72 -2.58 17.02 -25.13
C HIS A 72 -1.91 16.28 -23.98
N GLY A 73 -0.58 16.31 -23.83
CA GLY A 73 0.09 15.60 -22.73
C GLY A 73 -0.04 14.07 -22.85
N ARG A 74 0.09 13.53 -24.06
CA ARG A 74 0.00 12.07 -24.31
C ARG A 74 1.31 11.38 -23.92
N TRP A 75 1.21 10.12 -23.54
CA TRP A 75 2.34 9.38 -22.99
C TRP A 75 3.05 8.57 -24.07
N ARG A 76 4.36 8.41 -23.90
CA ARG A 76 5.23 7.54 -24.71
C ARG A 76 6.20 6.81 -23.79
N ASP A 77 6.50 5.55 -24.09
CA ASP A 77 7.66 4.90 -23.50
C ASP A 77 8.95 5.37 -24.18
N TRP A 78 10.02 5.41 -23.39
CA TRP A 78 11.36 5.79 -23.82
C TRP A 78 12.39 4.96 -23.06
N ASN A 79 13.58 4.85 -23.64
CA ASN A 79 14.73 4.34 -22.92
C ASN A 79 15.04 5.22 -21.70
N CYS A 80 15.15 4.58 -20.53
CA CYS A 80 15.31 5.24 -19.23
C CYS A 80 16.56 6.11 -19.11
N ASP A 81 17.58 5.87 -19.93
CA ASP A 81 18.85 6.58 -19.91
C ASP A 81 18.82 7.91 -20.69
N VAL A 82 17.72 8.18 -21.41
CA VAL A 82 17.53 9.47 -22.08
C VAL A 82 17.34 10.59 -21.06
N LYS A 83 17.94 11.75 -21.32
CA LYS A 83 17.85 12.91 -20.43
C LYS A 83 16.65 13.78 -20.79
N PHE A 84 15.63 13.78 -19.95
CA PHE A 84 14.47 14.68 -20.04
C PHE A 84 14.32 15.55 -18.78
N ALA A 85 13.40 16.53 -18.85
CA ALA A 85 12.81 17.14 -17.66
C ALA A 85 11.99 16.07 -16.89
N PHE A 86 11.50 16.40 -15.70
CA PHE A 86 10.72 15.46 -14.89
C PHE A 86 9.67 16.17 -14.06
N ILE A 87 8.62 15.43 -13.69
CA ILE A 87 7.54 15.92 -12.83
C ILE A 87 7.55 15.13 -11.53
N CYS A 88 7.74 15.82 -10.41
CA CYS A 88 7.53 15.23 -9.09
C CYS A 88 6.08 15.40 -8.66
N TYR A 89 5.47 14.31 -8.20
CA TYR A 89 4.19 14.33 -7.52
C TYR A 89 4.43 14.11 -6.03
N TYR A 90 3.97 15.07 -5.21
CA TYR A 90 3.91 14.91 -3.76
C TYR A 90 2.44 14.84 -3.37
N SER A 91 2.01 13.67 -2.92
CA SER A 91 0.73 13.56 -2.22
C SER A 91 0.94 13.98 -0.77
N PRO A 92 0.30 15.05 -0.28
CA PRO A 92 0.32 15.39 1.14
C PRO A 92 -0.43 14.36 1.98
N LEU A 93 -1.18 13.44 1.34
CA LEU A 93 -1.81 12.34 2.03
C LEU A 93 -0.78 11.23 2.23
N PRO A 94 -0.38 10.90 3.48
CA PRO A 94 0.36 9.68 3.71
C PRO A 94 -0.45 8.56 3.09
N LYS A 95 0.21 7.65 2.35
CA LYS A 95 -0.43 6.39 1.95
C LYS A 95 -1.10 5.86 3.21
N GLN A 96 -2.43 5.79 3.21
CA GLN A 96 -3.16 5.21 4.32
C GLN A 96 -2.85 3.72 4.26
N GLU A 97 -1.73 3.33 4.87
CA GLU A 97 -1.31 1.94 4.94
C GLU A 97 -2.20 1.28 5.98
N LEU A 98 -3.29 0.66 5.49
CA LEU A 98 -4.19 -0.11 6.31
C LEU A 98 -3.45 -1.35 6.81
N LYS A 99 -2.89 -1.26 8.02
CA LYS A 99 -2.32 -2.41 8.74
C LYS A 99 -3.46 -3.26 9.31
N LEU A 100 -3.60 -4.48 8.81
CA LEU A 100 -4.56 -5.44 9.37
C LEU A 100 -3.88 -6.27 10.47
N PHE A 101 -4.39 -6.16 11.69
CA PHE A 101 -3.94 -6.96 12.83
C PHE A 101 -4.93 -8.10 13.11
N LYS A 102 -4.42 -9.32 13.29
CA LYS A 102 -5.23 -10.46 13.74
C LYS A 102 -5.12 -10.56 15.26
N LEU A 103 -6.26 -10.43 15.94
CA LEU A 103 -6.33 -10.57 17.39
C LEU A 103 -6.83 -11.97 17.76
N LYS A 104 -6.11 -12.64 18.66
CA LYS A 104 -6.59 -13.87 19.32
C LYS A 104 -6.89 -13.53 20.78
N VAL A 105 -8.10 -13.82 21.22
CA VAL A 105 -8.57 -13.55 22.59
C VAL A 105 -8.91 -14.87 23.26
N LYS A 106 -8.36 -15.11 24.45
CA LYS A 106 -8.76 -16.22 25.31
C LYS A 106 -9.73 -15.68 26.36
N THR A 107 -10.93 -16.25 26.44
CA THR A 107 -11.92 -15.89 27.47
C THR A 107 -12.07 -17.04 28.46
N SER A 108 -12.11 -16.73 29.75
CA SER A 108 -12.43 -17.69 30.82
C SER A 108 -13.92 -17.71 31.17
N SER A 109 -14.69 -16.74 30.68
CA SER A 109 -16.13 -16.61 30.86
C SER A 109 -16.90 -16.67 29.53
N SER A 110 -18.21 -16.89 29.60
CA SER A 110 -19.14 -16.88 28.46
C SER A 110 -19.45 -15.48 27.92
N ALA A 111 -18.57 -14.50 28.16
CA ALA A 111 -18.77 -13.14 27.70
C ALA A 111 -18.89 -13.11 26.17
N ASP A 112 -19.91 -12.41 25.67
CA ASP A 112 -20.09 -12.20 24.24
C ASP A 112 -19.06 -11.16 23.77
N LEU A 113 -18.11 -11.61 22.95
CA LEU A 113 -17.04 -10.75 22.41
C LEU A 113 -17.54 -9.82 21.30
N ASP A 114 -18.71 -10.12 20.72
CA ASP A 114 -19.34 -9.29 19.71
C ASP A 114 -20.33 -8.28 20.32
N ASP A 115 -20.46 -8.24 21.66
CA ASP A 115 -21.23 -7.20 22.36
C ASP A 115 -20.65 -5.80 22.07
N PRO A 116 -21.49 -4.80 21.69
CA PRO A 116 -21.01 -3.47 21.33
C PRO A 116 -20.16 -2.78 22.41
N ALA A 117 -20.53 -2.91 23.68
CA ALA A 117 -19.78 -2.30 24.78
C ALA A 117 -18.45 -3.01 25.02
N VAL A 118 -18.42 -4.33 24.86
CA VAL A 118 -17.18 -5.12 24.93
C VAL A 118 -16.24 -4.73 23.77
N LEU A 119 -16.77 -4.64 22.54
CA LEU A 119 -16.01 -4.21 21.35
C LEU A 119 -15.44 -2.80 21.50
N GLU A 120 -16.20 -1.85 22.05
CA GLU A 120 -15.74 -0.48 22.29
C GLU A 120 -14.60 -0.44 23.31
N ASN A 121 -14.76 -1.12 24.45
CA ASN A 121 -13.74 -1.18 25.50
C ASN A 121 -12.44 -1.86 25.01
N MET A 122 -12.55 -2.93 24.23
CA MET A 122 -11.40 -3.57 23.60
C MET A 122 -10.70 -2.64 22.61
N LEU A 123 -11.46 -1.91 21.77
CA LEU A 123 -10.90 -0.96 20.81
C LEU A 123 -10.14 0.18 21.52
N LEU A 124 -10.69 0.72 22.62
CA LEU A 124 -10.03 1.73 23.45
C LEU A 124 -8.71 1.19 24.04
N THR A 125 -8.74 -0.04 24.57
CA THR A 125 -7.54 -0.69 25.11
C THR A 125 -6.46 -0.89 24.04
N ILE A 126 -6.85 -1.30 22.83
CA ILE A 126 -5.93 -1.46 21.70
C ILE A 126 -5.33 -0.12 21.30
N LYS A 127 -6.14 0.93 21.17
CA LYS A 127 -5.66 2.28 20.85
C LYS A 127 -4.62 2.76 21.86
N GLN A 128 -4.87 2.56 23.16
CA GLN A 128 -3.90 2.96 24.19
C GLN A 128 -2.59 2.19 24.08
N LYS A 129 -2.64 0.86 23.93
CA LYS A 129 -1.43 0.04 23.80
C LYS A 129 -0.61 0.40 22.56
N LEU A 130 -1.27 0.76 21.46
CA LEU A 130 -0.56 1.21 20.25
C LEU A 130 0.13 2.56 20.50
N LYS A 131 -0.50 3.48 21.23
CA LYS A 131 0.14 4.74 21.65
C LYS A 131 1.36 4.49 22.53
N ASP A 132 1.24 3.60 23.52
CA ASP A 132 2.36 3.25 24.42
C ASP A 132 3.54 2.62 23.66
N GLN A 133 3.29 2.03 22.48
CA GLN A 133 4.30 1.48 21.58
C GLN A 133 4.88 2.51 20.59
N GLY A 134 4.53 3.80 20.73
CA GLY A 134 5.09 4.89 19.93
C GLY A 134 4.39 5.12 18.59
N LEU A 135 3.15 4.64 18.43
CA LEU A 135 2.35 4.88 17.23
C LEU A 135 1.64 6.25 17.30
N ASP A 136 1.45 6.89 16.14
CA ASP A 136 0.86 8.25 16.01
C ASP A 136 -0.52 8.37 16.68
N GLU A 137 -0.78 9.48 17.38
CA GLU A 137 -2.03 9.73 18.10
C GLU A 137 -3.26 9.83 17.20
N ASN A 138 -3.07 10.19 15.93
CA ASN A 138 -4.13 10.34 14.93
C ASN A 138 -4.51 9.03 14.26
N ILE A 139 -3.98 7.89 14.73
CA ILE A 139 -4.28 6.59 14.13
C ILE A 139 -5.77 6.23 14.29
N GLN A 140 -6.42 5.93 13.16
CA GLN A 140 -7.76 5.38 13.14
C GLN A 140 -7.72 3.86 13.24
N VAL A 141 -8.33 3.32 14.29
CA VAL A 141 -8.47 1.87 14.52
C VAL A 141 -9.95 1.53 14.49
N ASN A 142 -10.32 0.57 13.64
CA ASN A 142 -11.69 0.12 13.45
C ASN A 142 -11.77 -1.41 13.40
N TRP A 143 -12.87 -1.99 13.87
CA TRP A 143 -13.14 -3.42 13.72
C TRP A 143 -13.50 -3.76 12.27
N LYS A 144 -12.93 -4.84 11.75
CA LYS A 144 -13.35 -5.43 10.48
C LYS A 144 -14.50 -6.39 10.73
N LYS A 145 -15.73 -5.94 10.45
CA LYS A 145 -16.92 -6.80 10.46
C LYS A 145 -16.94 -7.68 9.22
N GLN A 146 -17.37 -8.92 9.39
CA GLN A 146 -17.64 -9.84 8.29
C GLN A 146 -19.06 -9.61 7.74
N PRO A 147 -19.45 -10.26 6.63
CA PRO A 147 -20.78 -10.12 6.04
C PRO A 147 -21.95 -10.45 6.97
N ASP A 148 -21.73 -11.29 7.99
CA ASP A 148 -22.72 -11.64 9.02
C ASP A 148 -22.79 -10.62 10.18
N GLY A 149 -21.99 -9.54 10.12
CA GLY A 149 -21.91 -8.49 11.12
C GLY A 149 -20.98 -8.77 12.30
N LYS A 150 -20.41 -9.98 12.43
CA LYS A 150 -19.53 -10.37 13.54
C LYS A 150 -18.09 -9.94 13.34
N VAL A 151 -17.38 -9.81 14.45
CA VAL A 151 -15.95 -9.48 14.50
C VAL A 151 -15.15 -10.71 14.92
N PHE A 152 -15.62 -11.46 15.92
CA PHE A 152 -14.91 -12.61 16.47
C PHE A 152 -15.52 -13.94 16.02
N TYR A 153 -14.64 -14.91 15.81
CA TYR A 153 -15.01 -16.28 15.51
C TYR A 153 -14.24 -17.22 16.41
N LYS A 154 -14.93 -18.26 16.90
CA LYS A 154 -14.28 -19.35 17.61
C LYS A 154 -13.30 -20.02 16.65
N GLU A 155 -12.03 -20.05 17.06
CA GLU A 155 -11.00 -20.77 16.32
C GLU A 155 -11.37 -22.26 16.28
N LYS A 156 -11.46 -22.84 15.07
CA LYS A 156 -11.68 -24.28 14.93
C LYS A 156 -10.40 -24.97 15.38
N LYS A 157 -10.48 -25.81 16.41
CA LYS A 157 -9.36 -26.65 16.79
C LYS A 157 -8.98 -27.55 15.62
N THR A 158 -7.71 -27.53 15.23
CA THR A 158 -7.15 -28.52 14.33
C THR A 158 -6.90 -29.83 15.10
N LYS A 159 -6.98 -30.97 14.41
CA LYS A 159 -6.81 -32.32 15.01
C LYS A 159 -5.48 -32.51 15.77
N GLU A 160 -4.49 -31.66 15.52
CA GLU A 160 -3.22 -31.63 16.24
C GLU A 160 -3.34 -31.11 17.68
N GLU A 161 -4.14 -30.05 17.91
CA GLU A 161 -4.34 -29.45 19.24
C GLU A 161 -5.20 -30.33 20.17
N GLU A 162 -6.02 -31.22 19.60
CA GLU A 162 -6.78 -32.21 20.37
C GLU A 162 -5.85 -33.31 20.90
N LYS A 163 -4.91 -33.80 20.09
CA LYS A 163 -3.88 -34.75 20.53
C LYS A 163 -2.99 -34.19 21.64
N THR A 164 -2.59 -32.92 21.53
CA THR A 164 -1.70 -32.31 22.55
C THR A 164 -2.38 -32.18 23.90
N LYS A 165 -3.71 -31.94 23.91
CA LYS A 165 -4.50 -31.86 25.14
C LYS A 165 -4.80 -33.22 25.75
N GLU A 166 -4.95 -34.27 24.96
CA GLU A 166 -5.09 -35.64 25.47
C GLU A 166 -3.80 -36.12 26.14
N GLU A 167 -2.63 -35.79 25.57
CA GLU A 167 -1.31 -36.12 26.13
C GLU A 167 -0.96 -35.31 27.39
N GLU A 168 -1.41 -34.06 27.53
CA GLU A 168 -1.26 -33.31 28.78
C GLU A 168 -2.17 -33.86 29.88
N LYS A 169 -3.41 -34.24 29.54
CA LYS A 169 -4.38 -34.74 30.53
C LYS A 169 -4.02 -36.12 31.10
N THR A 170 -3.33 -36.96 30.32
CA THR A 170 -2.83 -38.27 30.78
C THR A 170 -1.57 -38.20 31.64
N LYS A 171 -0.87 -37.06 31.65
CA LYS A 171 0.31 -36.84 32.53
C LYS A 171 -0.06 -36.33 33.92
N ASP A 172 -1.23 -35.73 34.08
CA ASP A 172 -1.73 -35.27 35.38
C ASP A 172 -2.49 -36.37 36.16
N GLU A 173 -2.71 -37.55 35.56
CA GLU A 173 -3.40 -38.71 36.16
C GLU A 173 -2.44 -39.86 36.55
N LEU A 174 -1.13 -39.63 36.53
CA LEU A 174 -0.06 -40.60 36.86
C LEU A 174 0.86 -40.06 37.94
#